data_AF-A0A7S6MHA0-F1
#
_entry.id   AF-A0A7S6MHA0-F1
#
_cell.length_a   1.000
_cell.length_b   1.000
_cell.length_c   1.000
_cell.angle_alpha   90.00
_cell.angle_beta   90.00
_cell.angle_gamma   90.00
#
_symmetry.space_group_name_H-M   'P 1'
#
loop_
_entity.id
_entity.type
_entity.pdbx_description
1 polymer ?
#
loop_
_entity_poly.entity_id
_entity_poly.type
_entity_poly.pdbx_seq_one_letter_code
_entity_poly.pdbx_strand_id
1 'polypeptide(L)'
;MLETLVESGDDAIVQQVGANASTPLAILEKIAAGPLIYERVAGLAGNRNISRTIMEKLIAATMSDANVADPVRHGLYKTYVLAALAANSALPQDLFDRLAAIDSPTHFLVLALINAPNANCAQMMHLLVSEPSMENASLYNTVLNKMTGKDCSFEE
;
A
#
# COMPACT_ATOMS: atom_id res chain seq x y z
N MET A 1 -7.35 17.17 -21.45
CA MET A 1 -7.97 15.82 -21.51
C MET A 1 -7.89 15.12 -20.15
N LEU A 2 -6.71 14.84 -19.59
CA LEU A 2 -6.62 14.20 -18.25
C LEU A 2 -7.32 14.99 -17.14
N GLU A 3 -7.24 16.33 -17.17
CA GLU A 3 -7.96 17.19 -16.21
C GLU A 3 -9.47 16.93 -16.20
N THR A 4 -10.09 16.87 -17.37
CA THR A 4 -11.52 16.59 -17.53
C THR A 4 -11.89 15.19 -17.06
N LEU A 5 -10.97 14.21 -17.20
CA LEU A 5 -11.20 12.84 -16.72
C LEU A 5 -11.19 12.74 -15.20
N VAL A 6 -10.38 13.55 -14.50
CA VAL A 6 -10.38 13.58 -13.02
C VAL A 6 -11.64 14.24 -12.45
N GLU A 7 -12.32 15.06 -13.26
CA GLU A 7 -13.56 15.76 -12.91
C GLU A 7 -14.83 15.00 -13.29
N SER A 8 -14.72 13.84 -13.98
CA SER A 8 -15.86 13.10 -14.52
C SER A 8 -16.82 12.53 -13.45
N GLY A 9 -16.40 12.52 -12.18
CA GLY A 9 -17.12 11.88 -11.08
C GLY A 9 -17.06 10.35 -11.07
N ASP A 10 -16.48 9.74 -12.11
CA ASP A 10 -16.31 8.30 -12.22
C ASP A 10 -14.96 7.88 -11.58
N ASP A 11 -15.04 7.22 -10.43
CA ASP A 11 -13.85 6.80 -9.69
C ASP A 11 -12.99 5.79 -10.45
N ALA A 12 -13.57 4.93 -11.30
CA ALA A 12 -12.80 4.00 -12.11
C ALA A 12 -11.98 4.74 -13.18
N ILE A 13 -12.56 5.76 -13.81
CA ILE A 13 -11.81 6.63 -14.73
C ILE A 13 -10.67 7.34 -13.99
N VAL A 14 -10.96 7.91 -12.82
CA VAL A 14 -9.96 8.63 -12.02
C VAL A 14 -8.83 7.68 -11.59
N GLN A 15 -9.15 6.45 -11.22
CA GLN A 15 -8.17 5.42 -10.88
C GLN A 15 -7.23 5.12 -12.05
N GLN A 16 -7.76 5.01 -13.27
CA GLN A 16 -6.94 4.79 -14.48
C GLN A 16 -6.04 5.99 -14.77
N VAL A 17 -6.52 7.22 -14.56
CA VAL A 17 -5.67 8.43 -14.65
C VAL A 17 -4.56 8.37 -13.60
N GLY A 18 -4.88 7.97 -12.37
CA GLY A 18 -3.91 7.78 -11.29
C GLY A 18 -2.85 6.72 -11.61
N ALA A 19 -3.23 5.62 -12.26
CA ALA A 19 -2.33 4.52 -12.63
C ALA A 19 -1.42 4.85 -13.84
N ASN A 20 -1.80 5.82 -14.66
CA ASN A 20 -1.05 6.16 -15.86
C ASN A 20 0.30 6.83 -15.51
N ALA A 21 1.40 6.18 -15.88
CA ALA A 21 2.76 6.64 -15.61
C ALA A 21 3.13 7.97 -16.30
N SER A 22 2.36 8.41 -17.30
CA SER A 22 2.54 9.70 -17.97
C SER A 22 1.69 10.82 -17.36
N THR A 23 0.85 10.52 -16.35
CA THR A 23 0.03 11.53 -15.68
C THR A 23 0.92 12.53 -14.93
N PRO A 24 0.80 13.84 -15.21
CA PRO A 24 1.60 14.86 -14.53
C PRO A 24 1.31 14.91 -13.02
N LEU A 25 2.32 15.26 -12.22
CA LEU A 25 2.20 15.35 -10.76
C LEU A 25 1.01 16.24 -10.32
N ALA A 26 0.79 17.39 -10.96
CA ALA A 26 -0.33 18.28 -10.63
C ALA A 26 -1.71 17.59 -10.75
N ILE A 27 -1.85 16.65 -11.68
CA ILE A 27 -3.08 15.86 -11.84
C ILE A 27 -3.17 14.79 -10.74
N LEU A 28 -2.05 14.13 -10.40
CA LEU A 28 -1.98 13.17 -9.28
C LEU A 28 -2.31 13.86 -7.94
N GLU A 29 -1.84 15.08 -7.74
CA GLU A 29 -2.16 15.91 -6.56
C GLU A 29 -3.64 16.25 -6.50
N LYS A 30 -4.27 16.57 -7.64
CA LYS A 30 -5.71 16.81 -7.74
C LYS A 30 -6.53 15.56 -7.38
N ILE A 31 -6.09 14.37 -7.80
CA ILE A 31 -6.72 13.10 -7.39
C ILE A 31 -6.61 12.94 -5.86
N ALA A 32 -5.41 13.15 -5.30
CA ALA A 32 -5.13 13.03 -3.87
C ALA A 32 -5.73 14.15 -2.99
N ALA A 33 -6.32 15.19 -3.60
CA ALA A 33 -7.10 16.20 -2.92
C ALA A 33 -8.59 15.83 -2.80
N GLY A 34 -9.05 14.83 -3.56
CA GLY A 34 -10.40 14.31 -3.50
C GLY A 34 -10.60 13.18 -2.48
N PRO A 35 -11.71 12.43 -2.57
CA PRO A 35 -12.00 11.28 -1.71
C PRO A 35 -10.90 10.22 -1.79
N LEU A 36 -10.44 9.73 -0.64
CA LEU A 36 -9.38 8.71 -0.54
C LEU A 36 -9.98 7.32 -0.33
N ILE A 37 -10.92 6.94 -1.19
CA ILE A 37 -11.55 5.61 -1.23
C ILE A 37 -10.82 4.70 -2.22
N TYR A 38 -10.84 3.39 -1.98
CA TYR A 38 -10.00 2.45 -2.74
C TYR A 38 -10.30 2.48 -4.24
N GLU A 39 -11.59 2.61 -4.62
CA GLU A 39 -12.04 2.65 -6.02
C GLU A 39 -11.35 3.77 -6.80
N ARG A 40 -11.01 4.87 -6.13
CA ARG A 40 -10.44 6.06 -6.75
C ARG A 40 -8.91 6.08 -6.72
N VAL A 41 -8.30 5.68 -5.60
CA VAL A 41 -6.85 5.91 -5.35
C VAL A 41 -5.96 4.68 -5.46
N ALA A 42 -6.51 3.49 -5.72
CA ALA A 42 -5.70 2.28 -5.90
C ALA A 42 -4.67 2.42 -7.05
N GLY A 43 -5.06 3.03 -8.17
CA GLY A 43 -4.14 3.30 -9.28
C GLY A 43 -3.06 4.33 -8.93
N LEU A 44 -3.42 5.33 -8.11
CA LEU A 44 -2.52 6.38 -7.66
C LEU A 44 -1.37 5.83 -6.80
N ALA A 45 -1.66 4.89 -5.89
CA ALA A 45 -0.66 4.34 -4.96
C ALA A 45 0.53 3.65 -5.65
N GLY A 46 0.27 2.97 -6.77
CA GLY A 46 1.30 2.29 -7.57
C GLY A 46 2.06 3.22 -8.52
N ASN A 47 1.65 4.48 -8.67
CA ASN A 47 2.30 5.39 -9.60
C ASN A 47 3.60 5.94 -9.01
N ARG A 48 4.71 5.76 -9.73
CA ARG A 48 6.05 6.19 -9.29
C ARG A 48 6.25 7.71 -9.27
N ASN A 49 5.36 8.47 -9.90
CA ASN A 49 5.45 9.93 -9.97
C ASN A 49 4.72 10.64 -8.81
N ILE A 50 4.07 9.91 -7.90
CA ILE A 50 3.40 10.54 -6.75
C ILE A 50 4.43 11.15 -5.80
N SER A 51 4.07 12.28 -5.20
CA SER A 51 4.92 12.95 -4.22
C SER A 51 4.85 12.26 -2.85
N ARG A 52 5.87 12.52 -2.02
CA ARG A 52 5.87 12.10 -0.61
C ARG A 52 4.59 12.49 0.12
N THR A 53 4.08 13.71 -0.10
CA THR A 53 2.84 14.19 0.52
C THR A 53 1.62 13.37 0.11
N ILE A 54 1.55 12.88 -1.14
CA ILE A 54 0.49 11.97 -1.57
C ILE A 54 0.60 10.64 -0.81
N MET A 55 1.81 10.07 -0.72
CA MET A 55 2.04 8.82 0.01
C MET A 55 1.62 8.92 1.48
N GLU A 56 1.99 10.01 2.16
CA GLU A 56 1.60 10.29 3.54
C GLU A 56 0.08 10.36 3.72
N LYS A 57 -0.63 11.02 2.78
CA LYS A 57 -2.10 11.08 2.79
C LYS A 57 -2.74 9.70 2.63
N LEU A 58 -2.24 8.87 1.71
CA LEU A 58 -2.76 7.52 1.49
C LEU A 58 -2.57 6.63 2.72
N ILE A 59 -1.42 6.71 3.40
CA ILE A 59 -1.18 5.98 4.66
C ILE A 59 -2.11 6.48 5.75
N ALA A 60 -2.31 7.80 5.89
CA ALA A 60 -3.18 8.36 6.91
C ALA A 60 -4.66 8.01 6.67
N ALA A 61 -5.08 7.86 5.41
CA ALA A 61 -6.47 7.58 5.04
C ALA A 61 -6.99 6.24 5.56
N THR A 62 -6.11 5.28 5.87
CA THR A 62 -6.51 4.00 6.48
C THR A 62 -7.20 4.19 7.83
N MET A 63 -6.83 5.27 8.54
CA MET A 63 -7.35 5.61 9.86
C MET A 63 -8.52 6.60 9.80
N SER A 64 -9.00 6.95 8.59
CA SER A 64 -10.10 7.90 8.42
C SER A 64 -11.47 7.25 8.58
N ASP A 65 -12.41 7.96 9.20
CA ASP A 65 -13.79 7.48 9.44
C ASP A 65 -14.48 6.98 8.17
N ALA A 66 -14.23 7.63 7.02
CA ALA A 66 -14.80 7.24 5.74
C ALA A 66 -14.38 5.83 5.30
N ASN A 67 -13.13 5.44 5.57
CA ASN A 67 -12.65 4.09 5.28
C ASN A 67 -13.02 3.10 6.39
N VAL A 68 -13.15 3.55 7.65
CA VAL A 68 -13.49 2.68 8.79
C VAL A 68 -14.99 2.34 8.85
N ALA A 69 -15.87 3.21 8.33
CA ALA A 69 -17.33 3.04 8.38
C ALA A 69 -17.84 1.80 7.61
N ASP A 70 -17.09 1.35 6.61
CA ASP A 70 -17.39 0.14 5.85
C ASP A 70 -16.21 -0.84 5.94
N PRO A 71 -16.31 -1.91 6.74
CA PRO A 71 -15.23 -2.89 6.94
C PRO A 71 -14.75 -3.55 5.65
N VAL A 72 -15.64 -3.73 4.66
CA VAL A 72 -15.28 -4.33 3.37
C VAL A 72 -14.40 -3.35 2.60
N ARG A 73 -14.81 -2.08 2.48
CA ARG A 73 -14.01 -1.05 1.81
C ARG A 73 -12.70 -0.80 2.53
N HIS A 74 -12.69 -0.84 3.86
CA HIS A 74 -11.45 -0.76 4.63
C HIS A 74 -10.48 -1.88 4.27
N GLY A 75 -10.98 -3.13 4.22
CA GLY A 75 -10.17 -4.29 3.85
C GLY A 75 -9.63 -4.18 2.42
N LEU A 76 -10.45 -3.71 1.47
CA LEU A 76 -10.04 -3.44 0.10
C LEU A 76 -9.00 -2.32 0.02
N TYR A 77 -9.15 -1.26 0.82
CA TYR A 77 -8.16 -0.18 0.89
C TYR A 77 -6.80 -0.70 1.36
N LYS A 78 -6.76 -1.43 2.48
CA LYS A 78 -5.52 -2.06 2.98
C LYS A 78 -4.92 -2.99 1.93
N THR A 79 -5.76 -3.78 1.26
CA THR A 79 -5.34 -4.79 0.28
C THR A 79 -4.78 -4.18 -1.01
N TYR A 80 -5.41 -3.16 -1.57
CA TYR A 80 -5.03 -2.65 -2.90
C TYR A 80 -4.21 -1.39 -2.83
N VAL A 81 -4.55 -0.45 -1.94
CA VAL A 81 -3.85 0.85 -1.87
C VAL A 81 -2.54 0.71 -1.13
N LEU A 82 -2.55 0.12 0.08
CA LEU A 82 -1.34 0.01 0.88
C LEU A 82 -0.37 -1.02 0.32
N ALA A 83 -0.86 -2.15 -0.21
CA ALA A 83 0.02 -3.12 -0.86
C ALA A 83 0.67 -2.54 -2.13
N ALA A 84 -0.08 -1.77 -2.93
CA ALA A 84 0.51 -1.07 -4.09
C ALA A 84 1.55 -0.03 -3.65
N LEU A 85 1.30 0.68 -2.56
CA LEU A 85 2.25 1.64 -2.01
C LEU A 85 3.51 0.95 -1.49
N ALA A 86 3.38 -0.17 -0.76
CA ALA A 86 4.52 -0.99 -0.30
C ALA A 86 5.36 -1.53 -1.47
N ALA A 87 4.72 -1.89 -2.58
CA ALA A 87 5.40 -2.32 -3.81
C ALA A 87 5.98 -1.15 -4.65
N ASN A 88 5.63 0.09 -4.33
CA ASN A 88 6.11 1.26 -5.03
C ASN A 88 7.55 1.57 -4.63
N SER A 89 8.49 1.37 -5.55
CA SER A 89 9.92 1.61 -5.29
C SER A 89 10.28 3.07 -4.99
N ALA A 90 9.37 4.02 -5.23
CA ALA A 90 9.54 5.42 -4.86
C ALA A 90 9.19 5.69 -3.38
N LEU A 91 8.61 4.71 -2.66
CA LEU A 91 8.20 4.88 -1.27
C LEU A 91 9.44 5.10 -0.36
N PRO A 92 9.54 6.23 0.35
CA PRO A 92 10.61 6.47 1.31
C PRO A 92 10.61 5.43 2.44
N GLN A 93 11.80 5.10 2.95
CA GLN A 93 11.96 4.06 3.98
C GLN A 93 11.10 4.33 5.22
N ASP A 94 11.04 5.57 5.70
CA ASP A 94 10.27 5.91 6.90
C ASP A 94 8.75 5.70 6.71
N LEU A 95 8.24 5.88 5.50
CA LEU A 95 6.84 5.59 5.16
C LEU A 95 6.61 4.09 4.96
N PHE A 96 7.60 3.38 4.42
CA PHE A 96 7.58 1.91 4.36
C PHE A 96 7.55 1.30 5.76
N ASP A 97 8.34 1.83 6.69
CA ASP A 97 8.39 1.37 8.09
C ASP A 97 7.02 1.53 8.75
N ARG A 98 6.30 2.63 8.47
CA ARG A 98 4.93 2.83 8.93
C ARG A 98 3.95 1.79 8.37
N LEU A 99 4.10 1.39 7.11
CA LEU A 99 3.27 0.32 6.52
C LEU A 99 3.56 -1.05 7.15
N ALA A 100 4.83 -1.35 7.40
CA ALA A 100 5.27 -2.61 8.01
C ALA A 100 4.82 -2.74 9.49
N ALA A 101 4.57 -1.61 10.14
CA ALA A 101 4.07 -1.53 11.52
C ALA A 101 2.53 -1.46 11.62
N ILE A 102 1.79 -1.61 10.51
CA ILE A 102 0.33 -1.62 10.56
C ILE A 102 -0.17 -2.87 11.29
N ASP A 103 -1.03 -2.65 12.29
CA ASP A 103 -1.74 -3.72 12.98
C ASP A 103 -2.70 -4.45 12.05
N SER A 104 -2.76 -5.78 12.21
CA SER A 104 -3.58 -6.69 11.41
C SER A 104 -3.45 -6.40 9.89
N PRO A 105 -2.25 -6.57 9.31
CA PRO A 105 -2.06 -6.40 7.88
C PRO A 105 -2.92 -7.43 7.14
N THR A 106 -3.29 -7.15 5.89
CA THR A 106 -3.95 -8.17 5.06
C THR A 106 -2.91 -9.11 4.47
N HIS A 107 -3.32 -10.32 4.06
CA HIS A 107 -2.45 -11.29 3.37
C HIS A 107 -1.66 -10.64 2.22
N PHE A 108 -2.33 -9.82 1.39
CA PHE A 108 -1.70 -9.13 0.26
C PHE A 108 -0.71 -8.04 0.69
N LEU A 109 -0.99 -7.33 1.78
CA LEU A 109 -0.07 -6.35 2.33
C LEU A 109 1.20 -7.03 2.85
N VAL A 110 1.07 -8.16 3.57
CA VAL A 110 2.22 -8.96 4.00
C VAL A 110 3.08 -9.35 2.79
N LEU A 111 2.47 -9.92 1.74
CA LEU A 111 3.17 -10.29 0.51
C LEU A 111 3.89 -9.10 -0.15
N ALA A 112 3.25 -7.93 -0.22
CA ALA A 112 3.87 -6.75 -0.81
C ALA A 112 5.07 -6.27 0.01
N LEU A 113 4.94 -6.24 1.34
CA LEU A 113 6.00 -5.81 2.25
C LEU A 113 7.22 -6.73 2.15
N ILE A 114 7.07 -8.06 2.28
CA ILE A 114 8.20 -8.98 2.26
C ILE A 114 8.92 -9.07 0.90
N ASN A 115 8.25 -8.67 -0.18
CA ASN A 115 8.83 -8.63 -1.52
C ASN A 115 9.43 -7.26 -1.85
N ALA A 116 9.20 -6.24 -1.02
CA ALA A 116 9.81 -4.94 -1.23
C ALA A 116 11.31 -4.98 -0.91
N PRO A 117 12.16 -4.30 -1.71
CA PRO A 117 13.59 -4.22 -1.43
C PRO A 117 13.88 -3.58 -0.06
N ASN A 118 12.97 -2.72 0.38
CA ASN A 118 13.04 -1.90 1.60
C ASN A 118 12.76 -2.67 2.90
N ALA A 119 12.27 -3.91 2.83
CA ALA A 119 11.94 -4.69 4.04
C ALA A 119 13.18 -5.20 4.75
N ASN A 120 13.35 -4.91 6.03
CA ASN A 120 14.44 -5.43 6.86
C ASN A 120 14.03 -6.70 7.64
N CYS A 121 15.00 -7.38 8.26
CA CYS A 121 14.75 -8.62 8.98
C CYS A 121 13.78 -8.46 10.17
N ALA A 122 13.87 -7.35 10.91
CA ALA A 122 12.95 -7.07 12.02
C ALA A 122 11.49 -6.95 11.54
N GLN A 123 11.28 -6.27 10.41
CA GLN A 123 9.96 -6.17 9.80
C GLN A 123 9.46 -7.53 9.31
N MET A 124 10.31 -8.33 8.67
CA MET A 124 9.93 -9.66 8.22
C MET A 124 9.60 -10.60 9.40
N MET A 125 10.35 -10.53 10.50
CA MET A 125 10.05 -11.28 11.73
C MET A 125 8.68 -10.88 12.32
N HIS A 126 8.39 -9.57 12.37
CA HIS A 126 7.08 -9.09 12.81
C HIS A 126 5.95 -9.61 11.91
N LEU A 127 6.15 -9.59 10.59
CA LEU A 127 5.18 -10.09 9.62
C LEU A 127 5.02 -11.62 9.67
N LEU A 128 6.08 -12.36 10.01
CA LEU A 128 6.04 -13.82 10.14
C LEU A 128 5.05 -14.26 11.24
N VAL A 129 5.00 -13.51 12.35
CA VAL A 129 4.12 -13.80 13.49
C VAL A 129 2.77 -13.07 13.43
N SER A 130 2.50 -12.34 12.35
CA SER A 130 1.20 -11.69 12.16
C SER A 130 0.08 -12.71 11.93
N GLU A 131 -1.16 -12.36 12.34
CA GLU A 131 -2.35 -13.21 12.19
C GLU A 131 -2.49 -13.82 10.77
N PRO A 132 -2.39 -13.06 9.66
CA PRO A 132 -2.49 -13.66 8.31
C PRO A 132 -1.43 -14.71 8.02
N SER A 133 -0.21 -14.55 8.55
CA SER A 133 0.87 -15.53 8.36
C SER A 133 0.61 -16.76 9.21
N MET A 134 0.24 -16.59 10.47
CA MET A 134 -0.02 -17.69 11.41
C MET A 134 -1.22 -18.56 10.99
N GLU A 135 -2.23 -17.97 10.37
CA GLU A 135 -3.41 -18.68 9.86
C GLU A 135 -3.20 -19.31 8.47
N ASN A 136 -2.13 -18.93 7.77
CA ASN A 136 -1.86 -19.41 6.41
C ASN A 136 -0.43 -19.95 6.29
N ALA A 137 -0.29 -21.27 6.40
CA ALA A 137 1.00 -21.96 6.28
C ALA A 137 1.78 -21.63 5.00
N SER A 138 1.09 -21.37 3.89
CA SER A 138 1.75 -20.95 2.63
C SER A 138 2.38 -19.56 2.77
N LEU A 139 1.64 -18.61 3.35
CA LEU A 139 2.17 -17.26 3.61
C LEU A 139 3.30 -17.31 4.63
N TYR A 140 3.14 -18.02 5.74
CA TYR A 140 4.19 -18.22 6.75
C TYR A 140 5.50 -18.71 6.11
N ASN A 141 5.43 -19.79 5.33
CA ASN A 141 6.61 -20.34 4.65
C ASN A 141 7.17 -19.38 3.60
N THR A 142 6.32 -18.57 2.96
CA THR A 142 6.78 -17.53 2.03
C THR A 142 7.59 -16.46 2.74
N VAL A 143 7.13 -15.99 3.91
CA VAL A 143 7.87 -15.03 4.74
C VAL A 143 9.19 -15.65 5.21
N LEU A 144 9.16 -16.88 5.72
CA LEU A 144 10.35 -17.59 6.19
C LEU A 144 11.40 -17.75 5.08
N ASN A 145 10.98 -18.17 3.88
CA ASN A 145 11.89 -18.29 2.73
C ASN A 145 12.50 -16.95 2.32
N LYS A 146 11.73 -15.85 2.40
CA LYS A 146 12.24 -14.51 2.12
C LYS A 146 13.27 -14.05 3.15
N MET A 147 13.05 -14.37 4.43
CA MET A 147 14.00 -14.13 5.50
C MET A 147 15.30 -14.91 5.30
N THR A 148 15.21 -16.22 5.03
CA THR A 148 16.38 -17.06 4.76
C THR A 148 17.17 -16.56 3.56
N GLY A 149 16.48 -16.18 2.47
CA GLY A 149 17.15 -15.61 1.29
C GLY A 149 17.80 -14.23 1.51
N LYS A 150 17.55 -13.59 2.65
CA LYS A 150 18.13 -12.30 3.07
C LYS A 150 19.09 -12.46 4.25
N ASP A 151 19.46 -13.70 4.59
CA ASP A 151 20.35 -14.05 5.71
C ASP A 151 19.87 -13.46 7.06
N CYS A 152 18.56 -13.39 7.27
CA CYS A 152 18.01 -12.92 8.54
C CYS A 152 18.21 -13.97 9.64
N SER A 153 18.92 -13.61 10.70
CA SER A 153 19.01 -14.41 11.93
C SER A 153 17.78 -14.21 12.80
N PHE A 154 17.34 -15.30 13.43
CA PHE A 154 16.54 -15.23 14.64
C PHE A 154 17.53 -14.99 15.77
N GLU A 155 17.87 -13.73 16.08
CA GLU A 155 18.61 -13.48 17.31
C GLU A 155 17.68 -13.78 18.49
N GLU A 156 18.14 -14.71 19.34
CA GLU A 156 17.44 -15.26 20.53
C GLU A 156 17.13 -14.20 21.60
#